data_AF-A0A0M9DTZ1-F1
#
_entry.id   AF-A0A0M9DTZ1-F1
#
_cell.length_a   1.000
_cell.length_b   1.000
_cell.length_c   1.000
_cell.angle_alpha   90.00
_cell.angle_beta   90.00
_cell.angle_gamma   90.00
#
_symmetry.space_group_name_H-M   'P 1'
#
loop_
_entity.id
_entity.type
_entity.pdbx_description
1 polymer ?
#
loop_
_entity_poly.entity_id
_entity_poly.type
_entity_poly.pdbx_seq_one_letter_code
_entity_poly.pdbx_strand_id
1 'polypeptide(L)'
;MKYSFLALSILLLACEVKHENHKDHTGSEQNSPNKALYEEVMKVHDEVMPLHHQLAKYRDSLVLELKNPALQKDTARLNKLTLVHKDLDYAYKAMDMWMRNFDADFEKKPDAEQKEYLEKEKQTINKVSEKMKASLEAAKNRKK
;
A
#
# COMPACT_ATOMS: atom_id res chain seq x y z
N MET A 1 16.49 -2.13 77.00
CA MET A 1 16.33 -1.06 75.99
C MET A 1 15.50 -1.67 74.86
N LYS A 2 14.16 -1.70 74.94
CA LYS A 2 13.19 -0.68 74.49
C LYS A 2 13.58 -0.04 73.16
N TYR A 3 12.99 -0.52 72.05
CA TYR A 3 12.47 0.20 70.85
C TYR A 3 11.84 -0.91 69.97
N SER A 4 10.57 -1.29 70.10
CA SER A 4 9.37 -0.60 69.61
C SER A 4 9.58 0.06 68.25
N PHE A 5 9.68 -0.75 67.18
CA PHE A 5 9.46 -0.25 65.83
C PHE A 5 7.98 -0.37 65.49
N LEU A 6 7.36 0.81 65.57
CA LEU A 6 6.00 1.14 65.19
C LEU A 6 5.78 0.79 63.71
N ALA A 7 4.67 0.09 63.42
CA ALA A 7 4.14 -0.05 62.08
C ALA A 7 3.82 1.33 61.49
N LEU A 8 4.19 1.56 60.23
CA LEU A 8 3.52 2.53 59.38
C LEU A 8 3.32 1.93 58.00
N SER A 9 2.17 1.27 57.87
CA SER A 9 1.54 0.93 56.60
C SER A 9 1.27 2.21 55.81
N ILE A 10 2.00 2.41 54.71
CA ILE A 10 1.60 3.37 53.68
C ILE A 10 0.99 2.57 52.54
N LEU A 11 -0.33 2.48 52.62
CA LEU A 11 -1.22 2.01 51.57
C LEU A 11 -1.17 3.05 50.44
N LEU A 12 -0.46 2.77 49.34
CA LEU A 12 -0.65 3.52 48.10
C LEU A 12 -1.77 2.82 47.31
N LEU A 13 -3.00 3.24 47.60
CA LEU A 13 -4.12 3.16 46.66
C LEU A 13 -3.86 4.23 45.59
N ALA A 14 -3.28 3.84 44.46
CA ALA A 14 -3.32 4.64 43.24
C ALA A 14 -4.32 3.98 42.29
N CYS A 15 -5.38 4.74 41.99
CA CYS A 15 -6.47 4.35 41.13
C CYS A 15 -5.99 3.78 39.79
N GLU A 16 -6.58 2.65 39.47
CA GLU A 16 -6.92 2.11 38.16
C GLU A 16 -7.05 3.19 37.07
N VAL A 17 -6.00 3.42 36.29
CA VAL A 17 -6.15 3.87 34.90
C VAL A 17 -6.29 2.61 34.08
N LYS A 18 -7.54 2.17 33.93
CA LYS A 18 -7.98 1.38 32.79
C LYS A 18 -7.47 2.08 31.54
N HIS A 19 -6.50 1.46 30.87
CA HIS A 19 -6.19 1.79 29.49
C HIS A 19 -7.40 1.36 28.65
N GLU A 20 -8.41 2.23 28.59
CA GLU A 20 -9.45 2.15 27.56
C GLU A 20 -8.77 2.58 26.26
N ASN A 21 -8.20 1.60 25.57
CA ASN A 21 -7.76 1.78 24.19
C ASN A 21 -9.02 1.89 23.33
N HIS A 22 -9.45 3.13 23.14
CA HIS A 22 -10.17 3.70 22.01
C HIS A 22 -10.63 2.67 20.96
N LYS A 23 -11.70 1.93 21.27
CA LYS A 23 -12.60 1.45 20.24
C LYS A 23 -13.59 2.57 19.98
N ASP A 24 -13.18 3.50 19.14
CA ASP A 24 -14.14 4.36 18.48
C ASP A 24 -13.83 4.44 16.98
N HIS A 25 -14.14 3.32 16.32
CA HIS A 25 -14.76 3.36 15.02
C HIS A 25 -16.18 2.85 15.20
N THR A 26 -17.08 3.70 15.69
CA THR A 26 -18.51 3.55 15.40
C THR A 26 -18.73 3.78 13.91
N GLY A 27 -18.43 2.75 13.12
CA GLY A 27 -19.01 2.49 11.81
C GLY A 27 -19.62 1.10 11.92
N SER A 28 -20.93 1.00 11.70
CA SER A 28 -21.74 -0.19 11.95
C SER A 28 -21.04 -1.51 11.56
N GLU A 29 -20.96 -2.45 12.51
CA GLU A 29 -20.90 -3.88 12.18
C GLU A 29 -22.23 -4.29 11.55
N GLN A 30 -22.50 -3.79 10.34
CA GLN A 30 -23.39 -4.44 9.41
C GLN A 30 -22.51 -5.11 8.36
N ASN A 31 -22.66 -6.43 8.21
CA ASN A 31 -22.19 -7.17 7.05
C ASN A 31 -22.92 -6.64 5.81
N SER A 32 -22.59 -5.43 5.34
CA SER A 32 -23.10 -4.90 4.09
C SER A 32 -22.24 -5.49 2.95
N PRO A 33 -22.84 -5.92 1.82
CA PRO A 33 -22.09 -6.40 0.65
C PRO A 33 -21.02 -5.41 0.17
N ASN A 34 -21.20 -4.11 0.40
CA ASN A 34 -20.24 -3.07 0.04
C ASN A 34 -18.96 -3.14 0.89
N LYS A 35 -19.06 -3.55 2.16
CA LYS A 35 -17.88 -3.76 3.02
C LYS A 35 -16.99 -4.89 2.49
N ALA A 36 -17.60 -6.02 2.11
CA ALA A 36 -16.84 -7.13 1.52
C ALA A 36 -16.17 -6.73 0.19
N LEU A 37 -16.87 -5.97 -0.65
CA LEU A 37 -16.31 -5.47 -1.90
C LEU A 37 -15.16 -4.47 -1.67
N TYR A 38 -15.29 -3.59 -0.67
CA TYR A 38 -14.20 -2.69 -0.26
C TYR A 38 -12.98 -3.47 0.23
N GLU A 39 -13.17 -4.49 1.07
CA GLU A 39 -12.08 -5.36 1.54
C GLU A 39 -11.39 -6.08 0.36
N GLU A 40 -12.13 -6.50 -0.66
CA GLU A 40 -11.54 -7.08 -1.87
C GLU A 40 -10.70 -6.07 -2.67
N VAL A 41 -11.15 -4.81 -2.78
CA VAL A 41 -10.36 -3.73 -3.41
C VAL A 41 -9.06 -3.50 -2.63
N MET A 42 -9.17 -3.33 -1.31
CA MET A 42 -8.03 -3.03 -0.46
C MET A 42 -7.05 -4.19 -0.35
N LYS A 43 -7.54 -5.43 -0.38
CA LYS A 43 -6.69 -6.62 -0.43
C LYS A 43 -5.75 -6.60 -1.64
N VAL A 44 -6.24 -6.20 -2.83
CA VAL A 44 -5.40 -6.10 -4.02
C VAL A 44 -4.39 -4.97 -3.88
N HIS A 45 -4.80 -3.81 -3.36
CA HIS A 45 -3.90 -2.70 -3.05
C HIS A 45 -2.76 -3.15 -2.13
N ASP A 46 -3.08 -3.75 -1.00
CA ASP A 46 -2.10 -4.17 0.01
C ASP A 46 -1.14 -5.24 -0.52
N GLU A 47 -1.64 -6.17 -1.36
CA GLU A 47 -0.83 -7.20 -2.00
C GLU A 47 0.28 -6.60 -2.88
N VAL A 48 0.00 -5.49 -3.57
CA VAL A 48 0.95 -4.91 -4.53
C VAL A 48 1.76 -3.74 -3.98
N MET A 49 1.43 -3.21 -2.81
CA MET A 49 2.22 -2.17 -2.16
C MET A 49 3.71 -2.54 -1.98
N PRO A 50 4.07 -3.78 -1.57
CA PRO A 50 5.47 -4.20 -1.55
C PRO A 50 6.15 -4.20 -2.93
N LEU A 51 5.39 -4.37 -4.01
CA LEU A 51 5.90 -4.32 -5.38
C LEU A 51 6.19 -2.88 -5.80
N HIS A 52 5.45 -1.88 -5.29
CA HIS A 52 5.68 -0.47 -5.59
C HIS A 52 7.11 -0.02 -5.23
N HIS A 53 7.62 -0.44 -4.06
CA HIS A 53 9.02 -0.21 -3.67
C HIS A 53 10.02 -0.92 -4.59
N GLN A 54 9.70 -2.14 -5.03
CA GLN A 54 10.55 -2.87 -5.98
C GLN A 54 10.59 -2.17 -7.35
N LEU A 55 9.45 -1.68 -7.84
CA LEU A 55 9.37 -0.91 -9.09
C LEU A 55 10.27 0.32 -9.02
N ALA A 56 10.23 1.09 -7.93
CA ALA A 56 11.11 2.25 -7.73
C ALA A 56 12.59 1.85 -7.85
N LYS A 57 13.00 0.81 -7.10
CA LYS A 57 14.37 0.31 -7.12
C LYS A 57 14.83 -0.10 -8.51
N TYR A 58 14.01 -0.85 -9.25
CA TYR A 58 14.36 -1.27 -10.61
C TYR A 58 14.37 -0.10 -11.59
N ARG A 59 13.41 0.82 -11.50
CA ARG A 59 13.34 2.03 -12.33
C ARG A 59 14.62 2.84 -12.16
N ASP A 60 14.97 3.15 -10.92
CA ASP A 60 16.13 4.00 -10.60
C ASP A 60 17.45 3.31 -10.99
N SER A 61 17.56 1.99 -10.78
CA SER A 61 18.70 1.21 -11.28
C SER A 61 18.81 1.24 -12.80
N LEU A 62 17.67 1.24 -13.51
CA LEU A 62 17.64 1.21 -14.97
C LEU A 62 17.98 2.58 -15.56
N VAL A 63 17.64 3.68 -14.89
CA VAL A 63 18.14 5.03 -15.23
C VAL A 63 19.67 5.05 -15.26
N LEU A 64 20.33 4.42 -14.28
CA LEU A 64 21.79 4.35 -14.24
C LEU A 64 22.35 3.48 -15.38
N GLU A 65 21.72 2.35 -15.68
CA GLU A 65 22.11 1.48 -16.80
C GLU A 65 21.98 2.20 -18.15
N LEU A 66 20.89 2.94 -18.36
CA LEU A 66 20.64 3.74 -19.56
C LEU A 66 21.68 4.84 -19.78
N LYS A 67 22.31 5.35 -18.72
CA LYS A 67 23.37 6.37 -18.80
C LYS A 67 24.75 5.79 -19.15
N ASN A 68 24.92 4.46 -19.19
CA ASN A 68 26.21 3.84 -19.47
C ASN A 68 26.64 4.06 -20.93
N PRO A 69 27.79 4.70 -21.23
CA PRO A 69 28.26 4.92 -22.59
C PRO A 69 28.48 3.63 -23.39
N ALA A 70 28.79 2.51 -22.73
CA ALA A 70 28.95 1.22 -23.41
C ALA A 70 27.61 0.70 -23.95
N LEU A 71 26.50 0.93 -23.23
CA LEU A 71 25.16 0.56 -23.68
C LEU A 71 24.73 1.37 -24.90
N GLN A 72 25.17 2.62 -25.02
CA GLN A 72 24.84 3.51 -26.14
C GLN A 72 25.36 2.99 -27.49
N LYS A 73 26.29 2.01 -27.48
CA LYS A 73 26.80 1.34 -28.69
C LYS A 73 25.94 0.17 -29.15
N ASP A 74 25.03 -0.32 -28.30
CA ASP A 74 24.11 -1.43 -28.60
C ASP A 74 22.68 -0.87 -28.65
N THR A 75 22.27 -0.41 -29.83
CA THR A 75 20.98 0.24 -30.05
C THR A 75 19.80 -0.68 -29.75
N ALA A 76 19.94 -1.98 -30.03
CA ALA A 76 18.89 -2.96 -29.77
C ALA A 76 18.66 -3.12 -28.26
N ARG A 77 19.73 -3.29 -27.50
CA ARG A 77 19.65 -3.38 -26.03
C ARG A 77 19.21 -2.05 -25.42
N LEU A 78 19.70 -0.91 -25.91
CA LEU A 78 19.27 0.41 -25.46
C LEU A 78 17.75 0.59 -25.59
N ASN A 79 17.19 0.25 -26.75
CA ASN A 79 15.76 0.33 -27.01
C ASN A 79 14.95 -0.60 -26.09
N LYS A 80 15.39 -1.85 -25.93
CA LYS A 80 14.77 -2.81 -25.01
C LYS A 80 14.73 -2.27 -23.58
N LEU A 81 15.85 -1.77 -23.05
CA LEU A 81 15.91 -1.26 -21.69
C LEU A 81 15.13 0.06 -21.51
N THR A 82 15.06 0.89 -22.54
CA THR A 82 14.26 2.12 -22.52
C THR A 82 12.77 1.81 -22.40
N LEU A 83 12.29 0.78 -23.12
CA LEU A 83 10.90 0.32 -23.01
C LEU A 83 10.60 -0.24 -21.62
N VAL A 84 11.48 -1.10 -21.09
CA VAL A 84 11.35 -1.65 -19.72
C VAL A 84 11.32 -0.52 -18.68
N HIS A 85 12.15 0.50 -18.83
CA HIS A 85 12.15 1.66 -17.94
C HIS A 85 10.83 2.43 -18.00
N LYS A 86 10.30 2.66 -19.20
CA LYS A 86 9.02 3.34 -19.38
C LYS A 86 7.86 2.56 -18.75
N ASP A 87 7.85 1.23 -18.89
CA ASP A 87 6.84 0.38 -18.27
C ASP A 87 6.91 0.41 -16.75
N LEU A 88 8.12 0.36 -16.17
CA LEU A 88 8.32 0.51 -14.72
C LEU A 88 7.82 1.86 -14.21
N ASP A 89 8.16 2.96 -14.89
CA ASP A 89 7.75 4.30 -14.50
C ASP A 89 6.22 4.49 -14.58
N TYR A 90 5.60 3.97 -15.65
CA TYR A 90 4.15 3.96 -15.78
C TYR A 90 3.50 3.15 -14.66
N ALA A 91 3.96 1.93 -14.40
CA ALA A 91 3.40 1.06 -13.36
C ALA A 91 3.54 1.68 -11.96
N TYR A 92 4.70 2.29 -11.67
CA TYR A 92 4.94 3.02 -10.42
C TYR A 92 3.92 4.15 -10.26
N LYS A 93 3.77 5.01 -11.28
CA LYS A 93 2.85 6.16 -11.26
C LYS A 93 1.37 5.75 -11.24
N ALA A 94 1.03 4.59 -11.80
CA ALA A 94 -0.35 4.11 -11.85
C ALA A 94 -0.90 3.83 -10.44
N MET A 95 -0.11 3.18 -9.58
CA MET A 95 -0.51 2.97 -8.18
C MET A 95 -0.64 4.31 -7.43
N ASP A 96 0.33 5.21 -7.59
CA ASP A 96 0.27 6.55 -7.00
C ASP A 96 -0.98 7.34 -7.43
N MET A 97 -1.33 7.24 -8.71
CA MET A 97 -2.49 7.90 -9.28
C MET A 97 -3.80 7.29 -8.76
N TRP A 98 -3.86 5.96 -8.64
CA TRP A 98 -5.00 5.28 -8.06
C TRP A 98 -5.22 5.72 -6.61
N MET A 99 -4.19 5.67 -5.76
CA MET A 99 -4.29 6.10 -4.35
C MET A 99 -4.73 7.56 -4.20
N ARG A 100 -4.23 8.46 -5.07
CA ARG A 100 -4.61 9.88 -5.03
C ARG A 100 -6.05 10.13 -5.49
N ASN A 101 -6.56 9.30 -6.39
CA ASN A 101 -7.88 9.47 -7.00
C ASN A 101 -8.96 8.65 -6.30
N PHE A 102 -8.59 7.76 -5.38
CA PHE A 102 -9.55 7.00 -4.58
C PHE A 102 -10.38 7.96 -3.71
N ASP A 103 -11.70 7.92 -3.88
CA ASP A 103 -12.65 8.76 -3.14
C ASP A 103 -12.82 8.21 -1.74
N ALA A 104 -12.12 8.78 -0.76
CA ALA A 104 -12.22 8.38 0.65
C ALA A 104 -13.61 8.66 1.26
N ASP A 105 -14.42 9.51 0.62
CA ASP A 105 -15.76 9.88 1.08
C ASP A 105 -16.85 9.02 0.42
N PHE A 106 -16.49 7.93 -0.28
CA PHE A 106 -17.45 7.07 -0.98
C PHE A 106 -18.56 6.54 -0.07
N GLU A 107 -18.27 6.28 1.21
CA GLU A 107 -19.24 5.78 2.21
C GLU A 107 -20.39 6.78 2.49
N LYS A 108 -20.22 8.06 2.16
CA LYS A 108 -21.28 9.08 2.29
C LYS A 108 -22.31 9.01 1.16
N LYS A 109 -22.03 8.25 0.09
CA LYS A 109 -22.93 8.08 -1.05
C LYS A 109 -24.01 7.02 -0.75
N PRO A 110 -25.14 6.99 -1.47
CA PRO A 110 -26.12 5.92 -1.37
C PRO A 110 -25.52 4.53 -1.67
N ASP A 111 -26.06 3.47 -1.06
CA ASP A 111 -25.55 2.09 -1.16
C ASP A 111 -25.33 1.61 -2.61
N ALA A 112 -26.22 1.96 -3.53
CA ALA A 112 -26.10 1.59 -4.95
C ALA A 112 -24.90 2.27 -5.62
N GLU A 113 -24.67 3.55 -5.31
CA GLU A 113 -23.54 4.32 -5.83
C GLU A 113 -22.21 3.85 -5.21
N GLN A 114 -22.20 3.50 -3.92
CA GLN A 114 -21.04 2.88 -3.27
C GLN A 114 -20.64 1.59 -3.98
N LYS A 115 -21.61 0.71 -4.25
CA LYS A 115 -21.36 -0.56 -4.93
C LYS A 115 -20.77 -0.34 -6.32
N GLU A 116 -21.41 0.51 -7.14
CA GLU A 116 -20.94 0.81 -8.49
C GLU A 116 -19.52 1.42 -8.47
N TYR A 117 -19.25 2.32 -7.53
CA TYR A 117 -17.93 2.90 -7.32
C TYR A 117 -16.89 1.83 -7.02
N LEU A 118 -17.13 0.99 -6.01
CA LEU A 118 -16.19 -0.05 -5.59
C LEU A 118 -15.98 -1.12 -6.67
N GLU A 119 -16.99 -1.46 -7.48
CA GLU A 119 -16.83 -2.37 -8.63
C GLU A 119 -15.86 -1.78 -9.67
N LYS A 120 -15.96 -0.48 -9.96
CA LYS A 120 -15.03 0.23 -10.85
C LYS A 120 -13.63 0.30 -10.27
N GLU A 121 -13.51 0.60 -8.97
CA GLU A 121 -12.21 0.61 -8.30
C GLU A 121 -11.56 -0.75 -8.28
N LYS A 122 -12.33 -1.83 -8.06
CA LYS A 122 -11.84 -3.21 -8.15
C LYS A 122 -11.27 -3.53 -9.52
N GLN A 123 -11.95 -3.14 -10.59
CA GLN A 123 -11.43 -3.31 -11.95
C GLN A 123 -10.14 -2.50 -12.17
N THR A 124 -10.09 -1.29 -11.64
CA THR A 124 -8.96 -0.38 -11.81
C THR A 124 -7.73 -0.89 -11.07
N ILE A 125 -7.86 -1.23 -9.79
CA ILE A 125 -6.75 -1.75 -8.97
C ILE A 125 -6.22 -3.08 -9.48
N ASN A 126 -7.07 -3.94 -10.05
CA ASN A 126 -6.64 -5.18 -10.71
C ASN A 126 -5.75 -4.90 -11.93
N LYS A 127 -6.13 -3.94 -12.79
CA LYS A 127 -5.30 -3.53 -13.94
C LYS A 127 -3.96 -2.93 -13.48
N VAL A 128 -3.97 -2.13 -12.42
CA VAL A 128 -2.74 -1.60 -11.81
C VAL A 128 -1.87 -2.77 -11.32
N SER A 129 -2.45 -3.71 -10.58
CA SER A 129 -1.77 -4.91 -10.07
C SER A 129 -1.10 -5.73 -11.19
N GLU A 130 -1.85 -6.03 -12.25
CA GLU A 130 -1.33 -6.74 -13.43
C GLU A 130 -0.16 -6.00 -14.08
N LYS A 131 -0.29 -4.69 -14.28
CA LYS A 131 0.77 -3.86 -14.88
C LYS A 131 2.01 -3.81 -13.99
N MET A 132 1.85 -3.70 -12.67
CA MET A 132 2.97 -3.72 -11.71
C MET A 132 3.70 -5.06 -11.76
N LYS A 133 2.97 -6.18 -11.69
CA LYS A 133 3.55 -7.53 -11.75
C LYS A 133 4.27 -7.77 -13.07
N ALA A 134 3.65 -7.43 -14.20
CA ALA A 134 4.25 -7.59 -15.53
C ALA A 134 5.52 -6.73 -15.72
N SER A 135 5.47 -5.46 -15.30
CA SER A 135 6.63 -4.55 -15.43
C SER A 135 7.80 -4.98 -14.57
N LEU A 136 7.51 -5.53 -13.38
CA LEU A 136 8.53 -6.08 -12.48
C LEU A 136 9.18 -7.34 -13.08
N GLU A 137 8.40 -8.24 -13.65
CA GLU A 137 8.93 -9.43 -14.33
C GLU A 137 9.77 -9.08 -15.56
N ALA A 138 9.34 -8.10 -16.37
CA ALA A 138 10.14 -7.59 -17.48
C ALA A 138 11.48 -7.02 -16.99
N ALA A 139 11.47 -6.27 -15.87
CA ALA A 139 12.67 -5.72 -15.27
C ALA A 139 13.61 -6.81 -14.72
N LYS A 140 13.10 -7.83 -14.04
CA LYS A 140 13.90 -8.96 -13.55
C LYS A 140 14.58 -9.71 -14.70
N ASN A 141 13.88 -9.88 -15.82
CA ASN A 141 14.37 -10.61 -16.98
C ASN A 141 15.21 -9.76 -17.96
N ARG A 142 15.40 -8.46 -17.70
CA ARG A 142 16.04 -7.53 -18.66
C ARG A 142 17.47 -7.88 -19.08
N LYS A 143 18.17 -8.67 -18.27
CA LYS A 143 19.57 -9.10 -18.52
C LYS A 143 19.69 -10.42 -19.28
N LYS A 144 18.57 -11.12 -19.50
CA LYS A 144 18.48 -12.26 -20.42
C LYS A 144 18.35 -11.73 -21.84
#